data_AF-A0A7J7J3U1-F1
#
_entry.id   AF-A0A7J7J3U1-F1
#
_cell.length_a   1.000
_cell.length_b   1.000
_cell.length_c   1.000
_cell.angle_alpha   90.00
_cell.angle_beta   90.00
_cell.angle_gamma   90.00
#
_symmetry.space_group_name_H-M   'P 1'
#
loop_
_entity.id
_entity.type
_entity.pdbx_description
1 polymer ?
#
loop_
_entity_poly.entity_id
_entity_poly.type
_entity_poly.pdbx_seq_one_letter_code
_entity_poly.pdbx_strand_id
1 'polypeptide(L)'
;MTVEEIPTSNQGPLVRWLKVNFSESFTAWVHVKALRVFVESVLRYGLPVNFQAVLMQPHKKSSRKLHEILSAMYAHLDNAGAVSKQDMDIPGFQHLHADYYPYVFYKLDVAMG
;
A
#
# COMPACT_ATOMS: atom_id res chain seq x y z
N MET A 1 -20.88 0.44 -31.33
CA MET A 1 -20.24 1.59 -30.68
C MET A 1 -18.92 1.80 -31.40
N THR A 2 -18.90 2.67 -32.40
CA THR A 2 -17.72 2.96 -33.21
C THR A 2 -16.74 3.74 -32.35
N VAL A 3 -15.48 3.32 -32.32
CA VAL A 3 -14.40 4.09 -31.71
C VAL A 3 -14.19 5.31 -32.62
N GLU A 4 -14.76 6.45 -32.24
CA GLU A 4 -14.47 7.73 -32.91
C GLU A 4 -12.98 8.01 -32.70
N GLU A 5 -12.21 8.07 -33.79
CA GLU A 5 -10.82 8.50 -33.75
C GLU A 5 -10.74 9.92 -33.20
N ILE A 6 -10.00 10.09 -32.11
CA ILE A 6 -9.75 11.41 -31.53
C ILE A 6 -9.05 12.26 -32.61
N PRO A 7 -9.63 13.41 -33.02
CA PRO A 7 -9.00 14.28 -34.00
C PRO A 7 -7.59 14.65 -33.55
N THR A 8 -6.61 14.56 -34.44
CA THR A 8 -5.19 14.85 -34.14
C THR A 8 -4.98 16.24 -33.53
N SER A 9 -5.84 17.19 -33.87
CA SER A 9 -5.89 18.55 -33.28
C SER A 9 -6.17 18.57 -31.78
N ASN A 10 -6.90 17.58 -31.24
CA ASN A 10 -7.26 17.49 -29.82
C ASN A 10 -6.29 16.67 -28.98
N GLN A 11 -5.34 15.96 -29.59
CA GLN A 11 -4.38 15.13 -28.86
C GLN A 11 -3.45 15.96 -27.96
N GLY A 12 -2.98 17.13 -28.44
CA GLY A 12 -2.10 18.03 -27.68
C GLY A 12 -2.76 18.58 -26.39
N PRO A 13 -3.92 19.25 -26.49
CA PRO A 13 -4.66 19.72 -25.33
C PRO A 13 -5.04 18.60 -24.34
N LEU A 14 -5.47 17.44 -24.86
CA LEU A 14 -5.85 16.30 -24.04
C LEU A 14 -4.68 15.75 -23.24
N VAL A 15 -3.50 15.55 -23.86
CA VAL A 15 -2.30 15.08 -23.16
C VAL A 15 -1.84 16.08 -22.09
N ARG A 16 -1.92 17.38 -22.36
CA ARG A 16 -1.60 18.41 -21.36
C ARG A 16 -2.56 18.34 -20.17
N TRP A 17 -3.86 18.22 -20.44
CA TRP A 17 -4.87 18.10 -19.39
C TRP A 17 -4.67 16.83 -18.56
N LEU A 18 -4.43 15.68 -19.20
CA LEU A 18 -4.15 14.42 -18.52
C LEU A 18 -2.90 14.50 -17.64
N LYS A 19 -1.80 15.07 -18.13
CA LYS A 19 -0.57 15.24 -17.33
C LYS A 19 -0.79 16.05 -16.06
N VAL A 20 -1.59 17.13 -16.14
CA VAL A 20 -1.92 17.96 -14.96
C VAL A 20 -2.77 17.17 -13.97
N ASN A 21 -3.87 16.56 -14.43
CA ASN A 21 -4.79 15.85 -13.54
C ASN A 21 -4.19 14.55 -12.98
N PHE A 22 -3.24 13.95 -13.69
CA PHE A 22 -2.51 12.78 -13.24
C PHE A 22 -1.71 13.05 -11.98
N SER A 23 -0.98 14.17 -11.94
CA SER A 23 -0.17 14.55 -10.77
C SER A 23 -1.04 14.72 -9.52
N GLU A 24 -2.17 15.41 -9.67
CA GLU A 24 -3.14 15.61 -8.57
C GLU A 24 -3.72 14.28 -8.10
N SER A 25 -4.15 13.42 -9.05
CA SER A 25 -4.74 12.12 -8.73
C SER A 25 -3.74 11.18 -8.05
N PHE A 26 -2.50 11.15 -8.54
CA PHE A 26 -1.41 10.36 -7.95
C PHE A 26 -1.09 10.85 -6.53
N THR A 27 -1.02 12.17 -6.33
CA THR A 27 -0.79 12.78 -5.02
C THR A 27 -1.90 12.41 -4.04
N ALA A 28 -3.16 12.55 -4.44
CA ALA A 28 -4.30 12.14 -3.62
C ALA A 28 -4.25 10.64 -3.25
N TRP A 29 -3.89 9.78 -4.20
CA TRP A 29 -3.73 8.34 -3.95
C TRP A 29 -2.64 8.03 -2.92
N VAL A 30 -1.48 8.69 -2.99
CA VAL A 30 -0.40 8.56 -2.00
C VAL A 30 -0.86 9.04 -0.61
N HIS A 31 -1.62 10.14 -0.52
CA HIS A 31 -2.17 10.62 0.75
C HIS A 31 -3.13 9.61 1.39
N VAL A 32 -3.98 8.97 0.60
CA VAL A 32 -4.86 7.90 1.10
C VAL A 32 -4.05 6.72 1.66
N LYS A 33 -2.93 6.35 1.00
CA LYS A 33 -2.03 5.30 1.50
C LYS A 33 -1.35 5.72 2.81
N ALA A 34 -0.88 6.96 2.91
CA ALA A 34 -0.30 7.50 4.14
C ALA A 34 -1.31 7.50 5.30
N LEU A 35 -2.56 7.89 5.04
CA LEU A 35 -3.62 7.85 6.04
C LEU A 35 -3.91 6.41 6.50
N ARG A 36 -3.93 5.44 5.59
CA ARG A 36 -4.09 4.02 5.95
C ARG A 36 -2.95 3.52 6.83
N VAL A 37 -1.70 3.82 6.47
CA VAL A 37 -0.52 3.47 7.29
C VAL A 37 -0.64 4.08 8.69
N PHE A 38 -1.01 5.35 8.78
CA PHE A 38 -1.18 6.04 10.06
C PHE A 38 -2.27 5.42 10.92
N VAL A 39 -3.49 5.25 10.37
CA VAL A 39 -4.64 4.69 11.09
C VAL A 39 -4.33 3.28 11.58
N GLU A 40 -3.77 2.43 10.73
CA GLU A 40 -3.42 1.06 11.12
C GLU A 40 -2.32 1.02 12.19
N SER A 41 -1.33 1.92 12.11
CA SER A 41 -0.27 2.01 13.13
C SER A 41 -0.83 2.44 14.48
N VAL A 42 -1.79 3.37 14.51
CA VAL A 42 -2.51 3.76 15.73
C VAL A 42 -3.33 2.58 16.28
N LEU A 43 -4.04 1.85 15.42
CA LEU A 43 -4.85 0.70 15.83
C LEU A 43 -4.01 -0.47 16.36
N ARG A 44 -2.83 -0.72 15.76
CA ARG A 44 -1.94 -1.82 16.17
C ARG A 44 -1.08 -1.48 17.39
N TYR A 45 -0.53 -0.26 17.46
CA TYR A 45 0.48 0.11 18.46
C TYR A 45 -0.02 1.10 19.51
N GLY A 46 -1.20 1.67 19.33
CA GLY A 46 -1.83 2.56 20.30
C GLY A 46 -1.29 3.99 20.29
N LEU A 47 -1.63 4.72 21.36
CA LEU A 47 -1.22 6.10 21.62
C LEU A 47 -0.31 6.17 22.86
N PRO A 48 0.58 7.17 22.95
CA PRO A 48 0.85 8.21 21.96
C PRO A 48 1.53 7.65 20.70
N VAL A 49 1.37 8.34 19.56
CA VAL A 49 2.00 7.96 18.30
C VAL A 49 3.52 7.96 18.46
N ASN A 50 4.12 6.78 18.39
CA ASN A 50 5.56 6.59 18.43
C ASN A 50 6.01 5.63 17.33
N PHE A 51 5.84 6.06 16.08
CA PHE A 51 6.25 5.29 14.91
C PHE A 51 6.73 6.21 13.80
N GLN A 52 7.60 5.69 12.94
CA GLN A 52 8.11 6.36 11.75
C GLN A 52 7.74 5.53 10.52
N ALA A 53 7.00 6.13 9.59
CA ALA A 53 6.72 5.50 8.31
C ALA A 53 7.92 5.67 7.36
N VAL A 54 8.20 4.64 6.56
CA VAL A 54 9.29 4.62 5.56
C VAL A 54 8.76 4.12 4.24
N LEU A 55 9.06 4.83 3.16
CA LEU A 55 8.87 4.36 1.79
C LEU A 55 10.14 3.64 1.32
N MET A 56 9.99 2.39 0.88
CA MET A 56 11.12 1.58 0.43
C MET A 56 10.86 0.98 -0.94
N GLN A 57 11.83 1.10 -1.85
CA GLN A 57 11.83 0.43 -3.15
C GLN A 57 12.86 -0.72 -3.12
N PRO A 58 12.45 -1.93 -2.74
CA PRO A 58 13.37 -3.06 -2.70
C PRO A 58 13.78 -3.51 -4.10
N HIS A 59 14.99 -4.05 -4.22
CA HIS A 59 15.39 -4.74 -5.43
C HIS A 59 14.52 -6.01 -5.62
N LYS A 60 14.08 -6.31 -6.86
CA LYS A 60 13.12 -7.39 -7.15
C LYS A 60 13.48 -8.74 -6.53
N LYS A 61 14.77 -9.06 -6.43
CA LYS A 61 15.28 -10.34 -5.87
C LYS A 61 15.40 -10.35 -4.34
N SER A 62 15.35 -9.19 -3.69
CA SER A 62 15.61 -9.06 -2.24
C SER A 62 14.35 -8.88 -1.41
N SER A 63 13.17 -8.72 -2.02
CA SER A 63 11.91 -8.46 -1.29
C SER A 63 11.62 -9.52 -0.23
N ARG A 64 11.79 -10.81 -0.56
CA ARG A 64 11.60 -11.89 0.41
C ARG A 64 12.54 -11.76 1.62
N LYS A 65 13.84 -11.61 1.38
CA LYS A 65 14.85 -11.45 2.43
C LYS A 65 14.61 -10.20 3.28
N LEU A 66 14.15 -9.11 2.65
CA LEU A 66 13.78 -7.89 3.37
C LEU A 66 12.64 -8.16 4.36
N HIS A 67 11.56 -8.81 3.92
CA HIS A 67 10.44 -9.17 4.80
C HIS A 67 10.88 -10.11 5.93
N GLU A 68 11.76 -11.08 5.65
CA GLU A 68 12.33 -11.97 6.68
C GLU A 68 13.09 -11.17 7.75
N ILE A 69 13.98 -10.26 7.35
CA ILE A 69 14.77 -9.43 8.27
C ILE A 69 13.88 -8.48 9.08
N LEU A 70 12.96 -7.76 8.42
CA LEU A 70 12.06 -6.83 9.11
C LEU A 70 11.15 -7.57 10.10
N SER A 71 10.67 -8.75 9.73
CA SER A 71 9.80 -9.55 10.62
C SER A 71 10.57 -10.00 11.86
N ALA A 72 11.82 -10.43 11.70
CA ALA A 72 12.67 -10.78 12.84
C ALA A 72 12.95 -9.57 13.75
N MET A 73 13.27 -8.40 13.19
CA MET A 73 13.55 -7.19 13.98
C MET A 73 12.33 -6.69 14.77
N TYR A 74 11.14 -6.76 14.16
CA TYR A 74 9.91 -6.22 14.73
C TYR A 74 8.99 -7.26 15.36
N ALA A 75 9.40 -8.53 15.47
CA ALA A 75 8.57 -9.61 16.04
C ALA A 75 8.00 -9.28 17.43
N HIS A 76 8.72 -8.50 18.23
CA HIS A 76 8.29 -8.05 19.55
C HIS A 76 7.05 -7.13 19.54
N LEU A 77 6.70 -6.52 18.40
CA LEU A 77 5.50 -5.70 18.22
C LEU A 77 4.23 -6.53 18.00
N ASP A 78 4.36 -7.85 17.77
CA ASP A 78 3.23 -8.75 17.49
C ASP A 78 2.46 -9.14 18.76
N ASN A 79 2.09 -8.16 19.59
CA ASN A 79 1.14 -8.36 20.68
C ASN A 79 -0.31 -8.43 20.15
N ALA A 80 -0.58 -7.87 18.97
CA ALA A 80 -1.89 -7.90 18.30
C ALA A 80 -2.23 -9.27 17.69
N GLY A 81 -1.23 -10.09 17.37
CA GLY A 81 -1.38 -11.46 16.88
C GLY A 81 -2.11 -12.40 17.85
N ALA A 82 -2.21 -12.05 19.13
CA ALA A 82 -2.96 -12.83 20.11
C ALA A 82 -4.50 -12.79 19.87
N VAL A 83 -5.02 -11.75 19.21
CA VAL A 83 -6.45 -11.63 18.87
C VAL A 83 -6.74 -12.21 17.49
N SER A 84 -5.79 -12.14 16.54
CA SER A 84 -5.92 -12.65 15.17
C SER A 84 -5.45 -14.09 14.96
N LYS A 85 -4.83 -14.72 15.97
CA LYS A 85 -4.59 -16.19 16.04
C LYS A 85 -5.75 -16.97 16.65
N GLN A 86 -6.95 -16.39 16.73
CA GLN A 86 -8.13 -17.24 16.68
C GLN A 86 -8.21 -17.72 15.23
N ASP A 87 -7.84 -18.99 14.99
CA ASP A 87 -8.12 -19.73 13.77
C ASP A 87 -9.64 -19.70 13.51
N MET A 88 -10.12 -18.57 12.99
CA MET A 88 -11.45 -18.42 12.44
C MET A 88 -11.29 -18.73 10.97
N ASP A 89 -11.29 -20.02 10.65
CA ASP A 89 -11.41 -20.53 9.28
C ASP A 89 -12.79 -20.13 8.73
N ILE A 90 -12.93 -18.85 8.36
CA ILE A 90 -14.12 -18.33 7.67
C ILE A 90 -13.84 -18.46 6.17
N PRO A 91 -14.56 -19.36 5.45
CA PRO A 91 -14.43 -19.48 4.01
C PRO A 91 -14.73 -18.12 3.35
N GLY A 92 -13.79 -17.61 2.54
CA GLY A 92 -13.89 -16.30 1.89
C GLY A 92 -13.04 -15.19 2.54
N PHE A 93 -12.51 -15.38 3.75
CA PHE A 93 -11.66 -14.41 4.44
C PHE A 93 -10.15 -14.75 4.44
N GLN A 94 -9.77 -15.90 3.87
CA GLN A 94 -8.39 -16.41 3.82
C GLN A 94 -7.38 -15.44 3.17
N HIS A 95 -7.81 -14.58 2.26
CA HIS A 95 -6.93 -13.59 1.61
C HIS A 95 -6.55 -12.41 2.51
N LEU A 96 -7.27 -12.15 3.61
CA LEU A 96 -6.89 -11.09 4.55
C LEU A 96 -5.66 -11.45 5.40
N HIS A 97 -5.31 -12.74 5.49
CA HIS A 97 -4.20 -13.22 6.31
C HIS A 97 -2.87 -13.31 5.54
N ALA A 98 -2.88 -13.21 4.20
CA ALA A 98 -1.70 -13.54 3.38
C ALA A 98 -0.53 -12.55 3.53
N ASP A 99 -0.78 -11.31 3.96
CA ASP A 99 0.24 -10.26 4.09
C ASP A 99 0.31 -9.67 5.52
N TYR A 100 0.14 -10.51 6.55
CA TYR A 100 0.33 -10.06 7.94
C TYR A 100 1.81 -10.07 8.32
N TYR A 101 2.31 -8.90 8.71
CA TYR A 101 3.65 -8.69 9.25
C TYR A 101 3.56 -8.02 10.63
N PRO A 102 4.57 -8.19 11.51
CA PRO A 102 4.59 -7.52 12.81
C PRO A 102 4.83 -6.00 12.73
N TYR A 103 4.97 -5.47 11.52
CA TYR A 103 4.99 -4.05 11.18
C TYR A 103 3.84 -3.74 10.20
N VAL A 104 3.42 -2.47 10.13
CA VAL A 104 2.40 -2.05 9.14
C VAL A 104 3.04 -1.98 7.77
N PHE A 105 2.43 -2.64 6.78
CA PHE A 105 2.94 -2.71 5.43
C PHE A 105 1.84 -2.49 4.40
N TYR A 106 2.10 -1.61 3.44
CA TYR A 106 1.26 -1.44 2.25
C TYR A 106 2.13 -1.43 1.00
N LYS A 107 1.81 -2.31 0.07
CA LYS A 107 2.40 -2.28 -1.27
C LYS A 107 1.89 -1.07 -2.05
N LEU A 108 2.82 -0.33 -2.64
CA LEU A 108 2.58 0.70 -3.64
C LEU A 108 2.94 0.10 -4.99
N ASP A 109 1.94 -0.11 -5.84
CA ASP A 109 2.17 -0.51 -7.22
C ASP A 109 2.19 0.74 -8.09
N VAL A 110 3.38 1.08 -8.60
CA VAL A 110 3.62 2.27 -9.41
C VAL A 110 3.87 1.88 -10.87
N ALA A 111 3.79 0.59 -11.21
CA ALA A 111 3.86 0.15 -12.60
C ALA A 111 2.59 0.61 -13.32
N MET A 112 2.72 1.70 -14.09
CA MET A 112 1.80 2.00 -15.17
C MET A 112 2.36 1.31 -16.41
N GLY A 113 1.68 0.25 -16.84
CA GLY A 113 2.00 -0.45 -18.08
C GLY A 113 1.85 0.43 -19.31
#